data_AF-A0A5E8V9D3-F1
#
_entry.id   AF-A0A5E8V9D3-F1
#
_cell.length_a   1.000
_cell.length_b   1.000
_cell.length_c   1.000
_cell.angle_alpha   90.00
_cell.angle_beta   90.00
_cell.angle_gamma   90.00
#
_symmetry.space_group_name_H-M   'P 1'
#
loop_
_entity.id
_entity.type
_entity.pdbx_description
1 polymer ?
#
loop_
_entity_poly.entity_id
_entity_poly.type
_entity_poly.pdbx_seq_one_letter_code
_entity_poly.pdbx_strand_id
1 'polypeptide(L)'
;MLMTRERRRAIRALRGWAISVLQDAGAIRECEEHGWMQDRADPHSRHRAMEVAKQNPPAGLSPDQAAAEMRDVLDSIGDTCPDCPSEDV
;
A
#
# COMPACT_ATOMS: atom_id res chain seq x y z
N MET A 1 18.52 22.53 12.42
CA MET A 1 17.15 21.97 12.34
C MET A 1 16.96 21.25 11.01
N LEU A 2 17.14 19.92 10.94
CA LEU A 2 17.05 19.12 9.69
C LEU A 2 16.09 17.91 9.81
N MET A 3 15.51 17.69 10.99
CA MET A 3 14.75 16.48 11.33
C MET A 3 13.44 16.31 10.54
N THR A 4 12.86 17.40 10.02
CA THR A 4 11.56 17.35 9.34
C THR A 4 11.64 16.96 7.86
N ARG A 5 12.81 17.03 7.22
CA ARG A 5 13.00 16.61 5.82
C ARG A 5 13.33 15.12 5.72
N GLU A 6 14.20 14.63 6.60
CA GLU A 6 14.60 13.22 6.68
C GLU A 6 13.39 12.33 6.98
N ARG A 7 12.58 12.72 7.98
CA ARG A 7 11.34 12.01 8.34
C ARG A 7 10.35 11.95 7.18
N ARG A 8 10.20 13.03 6.40
CA ARG A 8 9.35 13.06 5.19
C ARG A 8 9.90 12.21 4.03
N ARG A 9 11.22 11.99 3.97
CA ARG A 9 11.85 11.12 2.97
C ARG A 9 11.69 9.65 3.36
N ALA A 10 11.87 9.34 4.63
CA ALA A 10 11.60 8.02 5.20
C ALA A 10 10.13 7.61 5.05
N ILE A 11 9.17 8.52 5.34
CA ILE A 11 7.73 8.25 5.14
C ILE A 11 7.38 8.02 3.67
N ARG A 12 7.94 8.80 2.74
CA ARG A 12 7.74 8.59 1.30
C ARG A 12 8.37 7.29 0.80
N ALA A 13 9.52 6.91 1.35
CA ALA A 13 10.16 5.63 1.07
C ALA A 13 9.32 4.45 1.60
N LEU A 14 8.75 4.59 2.80
CA LEU A 14 7.94 3.56 3.44
C LEU A 14 6.61 3.33 2.72
N ARG A 15 5.88 4.42 2.41
CA ARG A 15 4.65 4.33 1.62
C ARG A 15 4.91 3.80 0.20
N GLY A 16 5.99 4.25 -0.43
CA GLY A 16 6.39 3.77 -1.74
C GLY A 16 6.73 2.27 -1.75
N TRP A 17 7.47 1.81 -0.74
CA TRP A 17 7.76 0.40 -0.54
C TRP A 17 6.49 -0.43 -0.32
N ALA A 18 5.57 0.05 0.52
CA ALA A 18 4.30 -0.63 0.78
C ALA A 18 3.47 -0.80 -0.51
N ILE A 19 3.36 0.26 -1.31
CA ILE A 19 2.69 0.22 -2.62
C ILE A 19 3.35 -0.81 -3.53
N SER A 20 4.68 -0.84 -3.62
CA SER A 20 5.38 -1.83 -4.46
C SER A 20 5.11 -3.27 -4.04
N VAL A 21 5.14 -3.58 -2.74
CA VAL A 21 4.85 -4.94 -2.23
C VAL A 21 3.38 -5.32 -2.46
N LEU A 22 2.45 -4.38 -2.21
CA LEU A 22 1.03 -4.61 -2.45
C LEU A 22 0.73 -4.84 -3.93
N GLN A 23 1.41 -4.13 -4.83
CA GLN A 23 1.26 -4.30 -6.28
C GLN A 23 1.83 -5.65 -6.75
N ASP A 24 3.01 -6.04 -6.26
CA ASP A 24 3.63 -7.34 -6.58
C ASP A 24 2.77 -8.52 -6.09
N ALA A 25 2.17 -8.39 -4.91
CA ALA A 25 1.23 -9.38 -4.37
C ALA A 25 -0.16 -9.36 -5.06
N GLY A 26 -0.42 -8.38 -5.93
CA GLY A 26 -1.72 -8.18 -6.58
C GLY A 26 -2.82 -7.76 -5.60
N ALA A 27 -2.47 -7.16 -4.47
CA ALA A 27 -3.43 -6.61 -3.51
C ALA A 27 -4.01 -5.28 -4.00
N ILE A 28 -3.23 -4.51 -4.76
CA ILE A 28 -3.68 -3.26 -5.41
C ILE A 28 -3.51 -3.35 -6.93
N ARG A 29 -4.32 -2.60 -7.66
CA ARG A 29 -4.18 -2.39 -9.12
C ARG A 29 -4.27 -0.91 -9.45
N GLU A 30 -3.67 -0.52 -10.55
CA GLU A 30 -3.94 0.79 -11.15
C GLU A 30 -5.23 0.71 -11.97
N CYS A 31 -6.06 1.76 -11.89
CA CYS A 31 -7.15 1.99 -12.83
C CYS A 31 -6.55 2.33 -14.19
N GLU A 32 -6.79 1.50 -15.20
CA GLU A 32 -6.21 1.69 -16.53
C GLU A 32 -6.68 3.00 -17.20
N GLU A 33 -7.85 3.50 -16.82
CA GLU A 33 -8.45 4.71 -17.40
C GLU A 33 -8.03 6.00 -16.67
N HIS A 34 -7.88 5.93 -15.35
CA HIS A 34 -7.69 7.13 -14.51
C HIS A 34 -6.37 7.17 -13.74
N GLY A 35 -5.57 6.09 -13.76
CA GLY A 35 -4.30 6.01 -13.03
C GLY A 35 -4.44 5.94 -11.51
N TRP A 36 -5.66 5.86 -10.98
CA TRP A 36 -5.90 5.72 -9.54
C TRP A 36 -5.52 4.33 -9.06
N MET A 37 -4.75 4.26 -7.97
CA MET A 37 -4.51 3.01 -7.26
C MET A 37 -5.80 2.58 -6.54
N GLN A 38 -6.17 1.33 -6.73
CA GLN A 38 -7.36 0.71 -6.17
C GLN A 38 -6.98 -0.56 -5.42
N ASP A 39 -7.54 -0.74 -4.23
CA ASP A 39 -7.44 -1.99 -3.50
C ASP A 39 -8.39 -3.03 -4.13
N ARG A 40 -7.87 -4.22 -4.46
CA ARG A 40 -8.69 -5.31 -4.99
C ARG A 40 -9.56 -5.97 -3.93
N ALA A 41 -9.32 -5.66 -2.66
CA ALA A 41 -9.95 -6.26 -1.50
C ALA A 41 -9.86 -7.80 -1.45
N ASP A 42 -8.94 -8.40 -2.21
CA ASP A 42 -8.74 -9.83 -2.27
C ASP A 42 -8.02 -10.33 -1.00
N PRO A 43 -8.65 -11.18 -0.16
CA PRO A 43 -8.06 -11.61 1.10
C PRO A 43 -6.75 -12.38 0.93
N HIS A 44 -6.59 -13.13 -0.17
CA HIS A 44 -5.40 -13.94 -0.42
C HIS A 44 -4.21 -13.07 -0.83
N SER A 45 -4.42 -12.09 -1.70
CA SER A 45 -3.41 -11.11 -2.10
C SER A 45 -3.00 -10.23 -0.94
N ARG A 46 -3.96 -9.75 -0.13
CA ARG A 46 -3.64 -8.99 1.09
C ARG A 46 -2.81 -9.83 2.08
N HIS A 47 -3.19 -11.09 2.30
CA HIS A 47 -2.42 -11.99 3.17
C HIS A 47 -1.00 -12.21 2.63
N ARG A 48 -0.85 -12.48 1.34
CA ARG A 48 0.46 -12.65 0.69
C ARG A 48 1.34 -11.40 0.87
N ALA A 49 0.78 -10.21 0.66
CA ALA A 49 1.51 -8.96 0.84
C ALA A 49 2.01 -8.79 2.27
N MET A 50 1.17 -9.11 3.27
CA MET A 50 1.58 -9.03 4.68
C MET A 50 2.67 -10.04 5.03
N GLU A 51 2.62 -11.25 4.49
CA GLU A 51 3.68 -12.23 4.70
C GLU A 51 5.00 -11.77 4.09
N VAL A 52 4.99 -11.18 2.90
CA VAL A 52 6.18 -10.58 2.27
C VAL A 52 6.71 -9.41 3.10
N ALA A 53 5.82 -8.54 3.59
CA ALA A 53 6.17 -7.40 4.45
C ALA A 53 6.86 -7.83 5.74
N LYS A 54 6.39 -8.91 6.36
CA LYS A 54 6.99 -9.48 7.59
C LYS A 54 8.34 -10.14 7.33
N GLN A 55 8.50 -10.79 6.18
CA GLN A 55 9.75 -11.47 5.82
C GLN A 55 10.85 -10.48 5.44
N ASN A 56 10.49 -9.38 4.76
CA ASN A 56 11.43 -8.38 4.27
C ASN A 56 11.01 -6.96 4.69
N PRO A 57 10.97 -6.65 6.00
CA PRO A 57 10.63 -5.33 6.46
C PRO A 57 11.76 -4.33 6.14
N PRO A 58 11.45 -3.05 5.89
CA PRO A 58 12.48 -2.03 5.71
C PRO A 58 13.29 -1.85 7.01
N ALA A 59 14.54 -1.39 6.86
CA ALA A 59 15.45 -1.25 7.98
C ALA A 59 14.86 -0.36 9.10
N GLY A 60 14.80 -0.91 10.31
CA GLY A 60 14.27 -0.21 11.50
C GLY A 60 12.79 -0.44 11.79
N LEU A 61 12.09 -1.27 11.00
CA LEU A 61 10.72 -1.72 11.28
C LEU A 61 10.71 -3.17 11.75
N SER A 62 9.89 -3.47 12.76
CA SER A 62 9.55 -4.85 13.10
C SER A 62 8.57 -5.44 12.07
N PRO A 63 8.47 -6.77 11.96
CA PRO A 63 7.49 -7.43 11.09
C PRO A 63 6.04 -6.96 11.35
N ASP A 64 5.67 -6.76 12.61
CA ASP A 64 4.34 -6.26 12.97
C ASP A 64 4.12 -4.81 12.54
N GLN A 65 5.14 -3.95 12.68
CA GLN A 65 5.06 -2.57 12.20
C GLN A 65 4.96 -2.53 10.67
N ALA A 66 5.72 -3.36 9.98
CA ALA A 66 5.64 -3.48 8.52
C ALA A 66 4.22 -3.92 8.07
N ALA A 67 3.61 -4.88 8.77
CA ALA A 67 2.23 -5.30 8.49
C ALA A 67 1.20 -4.21 8.82
N ALA A 68 1.41 -3.41 9.87
CA ALA A 68 0.56 -2.28 10.20
C ALA A 68 0.62 -1.19 9.12
N GLU A 69 1.82 -0.84 8.64
CA GLU A 69 1.98 0.13 7.55
C GLU A 69 1.30 -0.33 6.25
N MET A 70 1.32 -1.64 5.94
CA MET A 70 0.56 -2.17 4.80
C MET A 70 -0.95 -1.95 4.95
N ARG A 71 -1.49 -2.14 6.17
CA ARG A 71 -2.90 -1.89 6.46
C ARG A 71 -3.23 -0.41 6.31
N ASP A 72 -2.41 0.47 6.89
CA ASP A 72 -2.61 1.92 6.79
C ASP A 72 -2.60 2.41 5.34
N VAL A 73 -1.75 1.82 4.49
CA VAL A 73 -1.72 2.14 3.06
C VAL A 73 -2.96 1.61 2.34
N LEU A 74 -3.41 0.40 2.64
CA LEU A 74 -4.66 -0.14 2.09
C LEU A 74 -5.88 0.67 2.56
N ASP A 75 -5.96 1.04 3.83
CA ASP A 75 -7.05 1.90 4.35
C ASP A 75 -7.02 3.31 3.73
N SER A 76 -5.84 3.78 3.29
CA SER A 76 -5.69 5.02 2.52
C SER A 76 -6.04 4.88 1.03
N ILE A 77 -6.10 3.65 0.49
CA ILE A 77 -6.41 3.36 -0.90
C ILE A 77 -7.86 2.87 -0.95
N GLY A 78 -8.75 3.64 -1.56
CA GLY A 78 -10.12 3.17 -1.77
C GLY A 78 -10.17 1.87 -2.56
N ASP A 79 -11.16 1.03 -2.26
CA ASP A 79 -11.49 -0.17 -3.05
C ASP A 79 -12.12 0.18 -4.40
N THR A 80 -12.47 1.45 -4.62
CA THR A 80 -13.09 1.96 -5.84
C THR A 80 -12.34 3.18 -6.38
N CYS A 81 -12.32 3.30 -7.71
CA CYS A 81 -11.86 4.49 -8.42
C CYS A 81 -12.96 5.56 -8.40
N PRO A 82 -12.75 6.73 -7.77
CA PRO A 82 -13.80 7.75 -7.63
C PRO A 82 -14.19 8.44 -8.95
N ASP A 83 -13.31 8.42 -9.95
CA ASP A 83 -13.59 8.96 -11.30
C ASP A 83 -14.17 7.90 -12.25
N CYS A 84 -14.10 6.61 -11.91
CA CYS A 84 -14.82 5.63 -12.70
C CYS A 84 -16.31 5.78 -12.41
N PRO A 85 -17.21 5.67 -13.41
CA PRO A 85 -18.61 5.49 -13.11
C PRO A 85 -18.71 4.24 -12.24
N SER A 86 -19.14 4.39 -10.98
CA SER A 86 -19.62 3.26 -10.22
C SER A 86 -20.79 2.72 -11.04
N GLU A 87 -20.68 1.51 -11.57
CA GLU A 87 -21.81 0.83 -12.18
C GLU A 87 -22.79 0.47 -11.05
N ASP A 88 -23.48 1.49 -10.53
CA ASP A 88 -24.73 1.35 -9.81
C ASP A 88 -25.78 0.93 -10.84
N VAL A 89 -25.77 -0.35 -11.22
CA VAL A 89 -26.81 -1.02 -12.03
C VAL A 89 -27.68 -1.90 -11.15
#